data_AF-A0A1A8EKA4-F1
#
_entry.id   AF-A0A1A8EKA4-F1
#
_cell.length_a   1.000
_cell.length_b   1.000
_cell.length_c   1.000
_cell.angle_alpha   90.00
_cell.angle_beta   90.00
_cell.angle_gamma   90.00
#
_symmetry.space_group_name_H-M   'P 1'
#
loop_
_entity.id
_entity.type
_entity.pdbx_description
1 polymer ?
#
loop_
_entity_poly.entity_id
_entity_poly.type
_entity_poly.pdbx_seq_one_letter_code
_entity_poly.pdbx_strand_id
1 'polypeptide(L)'
;MSMQLELKNTDLRTGDKLKIKGEILHDAERFQIDLGVDSDDLALHFNPRFHDDADGAVLVCNSKIDGCWGDEKREIDNPLQRGSDVKIELKLSGDV
;
A
#
# COMPACT_ATOMS: atom_id res chain seq x y z
N MET A 1 -7.07 11.54 -13.78
CA MET A 1 -8.19 10.82 -13.13
C MET A 1 -7.58 9.81 -12.18
N SER A 2 -7.98 9.78 -10.91
CA SER A 2 -7.53 8.74 -9.98
C SER A 2 -8.29 7.44 -10.28
N MET A 3 -7.57 6.36 -10.57
CA MET A 3 -8.17 5.03 -10.64
C MET A 3 -8.31 4.49 -9.22
N GLN A 4 -9.54 4.16 -8.80
CA GLN A 4 -9.81 3.55 -7.50
C GLN A 4 -10.55 2.23 -7.71
N LEU A 5 -10.04 1.17 -7.09
CA LEU A 5 -10.71 -0.10 -6.92
C LEU A 5 -10.92 -0.30 -5.42
N GLU A 6 -12.15 -0.54 -5.00
CA GLU A 6 -12.50 -0.73 -3.59
C GLU A 6 -13.30 -2.03 -3.42
N LEU A 7 -12.92 -2.82 -2.42
CA LEU A 7 -13.61 -4.04 -2.03
C LEU A 7 -14.09 -3.87 -0.59
N LYS A 8 -15.40 -3.98 -0.35
CA LYS A 8 -16.02 -3.85 0.98
C LYS A 8 -16.55 -5.20 1.45
N ASN A 9 -16.70 -5.35 2.76
CA ASN A 9 -17.22 -6.56 3.39
C ASN A 9 -16.43 -7.83 2.97
N THR A 10 -15.10 -7.68 2.88
CA THR A 10 -14.20 -8.78 2.54
C THR A 10 -13.54 -9.28 3.81
N ASP A 11 -13.79 -10.54 4.15
CA ASP A 11 -13.14 -11.20 5.28
C ASP A 11 -11.73 -11.68 4.86
N LEU A 12 -10.70 -11.08 5.44
CA LEU A 12 -9.31 -11.56 5.35
C LEU A 12 -8.91 -12.15 6.70
N ARG A 13 -8.43 -13.39 6.71
CA ARG A 13 -8.06 -14.15 7.93
C ARG A 13 -6.59 -14.48 7.93
N THR A 14 -6.06 -14.77 9.11
CA THR A 14 -4.69 -15.29 9.25
C THR A 14 -4.48 -16.50 8.35
N GLY A 15 -3.42 -16.46 7.55
CA GLY A 15 -3.10 -17.44 6.52
C GLY A 15 -3.50 -17.00 5.10
N ASP A 16 -4.44 -16.06 4.97
CA ASP A 16 -4.90 -15.60 3.67
C ASP A 16 -3.84 -14.77 2.93
N LYS A 17 -3.99 -14.77 1.60
CA LYS A 17 -3.13 -14.04 0.67
C LYS A 17 -3.98 -13.21 -0.27
N LEU A 18 -3.70 -11.92 -0.31
CA LEU A 18 -4.24 -11.01 -1.30
C LEU A 18 -3.20 -10.83 -2.42
N LYS A 19 -3.60 -11.08 -3.66
CA LYS A 19 -2.77 -10.87 -4.85
C LYS A 19 -3.36 -9.76 -5.68
N ILE A 20 -2.60 -8.69 -5.85
CA ILE A 20 -2.97 -7.53 -6.67
C ILE A 20 -2.04 -7.51 -7.87
N LYS A 21 -2.62 -7.32 -9.06
CA LYS A 21 -1.89 -7.14 -10.31
C LYS A 21 -2.43 -5.88 -10.98
N GLY A 22 -1.53 -5.11 -11.56
CA GLY A 22 -1.89 -3.92 -12.30
C GLY A 22 -0.67 -3.32 -13.00
N GLU A 23 -0.88 -2.16 -13.59
CA GLU A 23 0.18 -1.37 -14.21
C GLU A 23 0.42 -0.12 -13.36
N ILE A 24 1.68 0.20 -13.11
CA ILE A 24 2.07 1.49 -12.54
C ILE A 24 2.15 2.46 -13.70
N LEU A 25 1.34 3.52 -13.68
CA LEU A 25 1.31 4.52 -14.76
C LEU A 25 2.68 5.21 -14.92
N HIS A 26 3.02 5.58 -16.16
CA HIS A 26 4.28 6.26 -16.49
C HIS A 26 4.49 7.58 -15.72
N ASP A 27 3.40 8.30 -15.44
CA ASP A 27 3.37 9.58 -14.76
C ASP A 27 2.96 9.47 -13.28
N ALA A 28 2.89 8.26 -12.73
CA ALA A 28 2.54 8.06 -11.33
C ALA A 28 3.57 8.73 -10.40
N GLU A 29 3.11 9.66 -9.57
CA GLU A 29 3.89 10.19 -8.45
C GLU A 29 3.92 9.18 -7.28
N ARG A 30 2.77 8.53 -7.05
CA ARG A 30 2.55 7.51 -6.02
C ARG A 30 1.31 6.69 -6.33
N PHE A 31 1.18 5.54 -5.67
CA PHE A 31 -0.10 4.82 -5.52
C PHE A 31 -0.22 4.30 -4.10
N GLN A 32 -1.40 3.82 -3.72
CA GLN A 32 -1.59 3.24 -2.39
C GLN A 32 -2.45 1.99 -2.42
N ILE A 33 -2.17 1.08 -1.48
CA ILE A 33 -3.01 -0.06 -1.14
C ILE A 33 -3.34 0.08 0.33
N ASP A 34 -4.62 0.27 0.60
CA ASP A 34 -5.16 0.45 1.95
C ASP A 34 -5.93 -0.82 2.35
N LEU A 35 -5.57 -1.38 3.50
CA LEU A 35 -6.27 -2.51 4.13
C LEU A 35 -6.67 -2.11 5.55
N GLY A 36 -7.95 -2.22 5.86
CA GLY A 36 -8.50 -1.79 7.13
C GLY A 36 -9.97 -2.09 7.27
N VAL A 37 -10.54 -1.56 8.35
CA VAL A 37 -11.98 -1.60 8.62
C VAL A 37 -12.69 -0.55 7.76
N ASP A 38 -12.12 0.65 7.70
CA ASP A 38 -12.57 1.77 6.89
C ASP A 38 -11.42 2.76 6.60
N SER A 39 -11.74 3.97 6.15
CA SER A 39 -10.74 5.01 5.80
C SER A 39 -10.02 5.64 7.00
N ASP A 40 -10.52 5.46 8.21
CA ASP A 40 -9.95 6.01 9.45
C ASP A 40 -9.22 4.95 10.29
N ASP A 41 -9.54 3.67 10.09
CA ASP A 41 -8.88 2.54 10.73
C ASP A 41 -8.22 1.61 9.70
N LEU A 42 -6.94 1.89 9.41
CA LEU A 42 -6.10 1.14 8.47
C LEU A 42 -5.04 0.33 9.22
N ALA A 43 -5.10 -0.99 9.09
CA ALA A 43 -4.03 -1.88 9.54
C ALA A 43 -2.79 -1.76 8.65
N LEU A 44 -2.97 -1.44 7.36
CA LEU A 44 -1.90 -1.19 6.41
C LEU A 44 -2.30 -0.09 5.42
N HIS A 45 -1.48 0.94 5.37
CA HIS A 45 -1.38 1.88 4.26
C HIS A 45 -0.04 1.67 3.59
N PHE A 46 -0.02 0.98 2.45
CA PHE A 46 1.17 0.78 1.63
C PHE A 46 1.19 1.83 0.52
N ASN A 47 2.09 2.81 0.61
CA ASN A 47 2.14 3.96 -0.28
C ASN A 47 3.54 4.13 -0.90
N PRO A 48 3.86 3.39 -1.98
CA PRO A 48 5.04 3.65 -2.77
C PRO A 48 5.01 5.06 -3.37
N ARG A 49 6.10 5.79 -3.17
CA ARG A 49 6.32 7.12 -3.73
C ARG A 49 7.50 7.02 -4.70
N PHE A 50 7.32 7.51 -5.92
CA PHE A 50 8.38 7.53 -6.93
C PHE A 50 9.22 8.82 -6.87
N HIS A 51 8.72 9.82 -6.16
CA HIS A 51 9.40 11.06 -5.87
C HIS A 51 8.96 11.57 -4.50
N ASP A 52 9.81 11.39 -3.50
CA ASP A 52 9.70 11.90 -2.13
C ASP A 52 10.89 12.82 -1.87
N ASP A 53 10.65 13.96 -1.23
CA ASP A 53 11.66 15.01 -1.08
C ASP A 53 12.87 14.56 -0.24
N ALA A 54 12.68 13.61 0.67
CA ALA A 54 13.73 13.13 1.56
C ALA A 54 14.54 11.97 0.94
N ASP A 55 13.85 11.00 0.35
CA ASP A 55 14.44 9.71 -0.02
C ASP A 55 14.42 9.41 -1.53
N GLY A 56 13.82 10.28 -2.35
CA GLY A 56 13.60 10.00 -3.76
C GLY A 56 12.54 8.91 -3.95
N ALA A 57 12.91 7.75 -4.50
CA ALA A 57 11.97 6.64 -4.62
C ALA A 57 11.97 5.82 -3.33
N VAL A 58 10.81 5.66 -2.69
CA VAL A 58 10.70 5.04 -1.36
C VAL A 58 9.39 4.28 -1.21
N LEU A 59 9.43 3.13 -0.55
CA LEU A 59 8.24 2.42 -0.08
C LEU A 59 7.88 2.92 1.31
N VAL A 60 6.67 3.43 1.49
CA VAL A 60 6.16 3.85 2.80
C VAL A 60 5.06 2.91 3.24
N CYS A 61 5.16 2.40 4.46
CA CYS A 61 4.11 1.67 5.15
C CYS A 61 3.71 2.45 6.41
N ASN A 62 2.42 2.55 6.69
CA ASN A 62 1.93 3.07 7.96
C ASN A 62 0.64 2.35 8.39
N SER A 63 0.20 2.60 9.61
CA SER A 63 -1.15 2.30 10.11
C SER A 63 -1.88 3.60 10.43
N LYS A 64 -3.21 3.53 10.46
CA LYS A 64 -4.09 4.63 10.87
C LYS A 64 -5.08 4.09 11.90
N ILE A 65 -5.20 4.76 13.04
CA ILE A 65 -6.09 4.36 14.14
C ILE A 65 -6.88 5.59 14.56
N ASP A 66 -8.20 5.50 14.59
CA ASP A 66 -9.10 6.62 14.92
C ASP A 66 -8.77 7.89 14.11
N GLY A 67 -8.46 7.72 12.82
CA GLY A 67 -8.11 8.83 11.93
C GLY A 67 -6.66 9.35 12.07
N CYS A 68 -5.88 8.84 13.01
CA CYS A 68 -4.51 9.28 13.29
C CYS A 68 -3.48 8.35 12.67
N TRP A 69 -2.55 8.91 11.89
CA TRP A 69 -1.41 8.16 11.35
C TRP A 69 -0.42 7.78 12.46
N GLY A 70 0.11 6.57 12.38
CA GLY A 70 1.23 6.12 13.22
C GLY A 70 2.60 6.55 12.67
N ASP A 71 3.64 5.88 13.16
CA ASP A 71 5.00 6.06 12.67
C ASP A 71 5.21 5.37 11.32
N GLU A 72 5.71 6.12 10.33
CA GLU A 72 6.03 5.57 9.02
C GLU A 72 7.20 4.56 9.11
N LYS A 73 7.05 3.43 8.42
CA LYS A 73 8.16 2.55 8.05
C LYS A 73 8.55 2.84 6.60
N ARG A 74 9.83 3.12 6.36
CA ARG A 74 10.35 3.56 5.07
C ARG A 74 11.41 2.58 4.59
N GLU A 75 11.32 2.15 3.33
CA GLU A 75 12.31 1.30 2.66
C GLU A 75 12.76 1.97 1.36
N ILE A 76 14.05 2.28 1.28
CA ILE A 76 14.66 3.04 0.19
C ILE A 76 15.01 2.12 -0.99
N ASP A 77 15.20 0.82 -0.74
CA ASP A 77 15.35 -0.16 -1.81
C ASP A 77 13.99 -0.47 -2.46
N ASN A 78 13.51 0.46 -3.29
CA ASN A 78 12.23 0.38 -3.97
C ASN A 78 12.38 -0.28 -5.36
N PRO A 79 11.91 -1.53 -5.56
CA PRO A 79 12.02 -2.24 -6.83
C PRO A 79 10.94 -1.84 -7.86
N LEU A 80 10.01 -0.96 -7.50
CA LEU A 80 8.89 -0.60 -8.36
C LEU A 80 9.29 0.43 -9.42
N GLN A 81 8.75 0.28 -10.63
CA GLN A 81 9.08 1.16 -11.76
C GLN A 81 7.81 1.70 -12.41
N ARG A 82 7.84 2.99 -12.79
CA ARG A 82 6.77 3.61 -13.56
C ARG A 82 6.70 3.02 -14.98
N GLY A 83 5.50 2.89 -15.51
CA GLY A 83 5.25 2.29 -16.83
C GLY A 83 5.49 0.78 -16.87
N SER A 84 5.33 0.09 -15.73
CA SER A 84 5.59 -1.35 -15.63
C SER A 84 4.45 -2.09 -14.97
N ASP A 85 4.29 -3.36 -15.35
CA ASP A 85 3.39 -4.28 -14.67
C ASP A 85 3.94 -4.60 -13.28
N VAL A 86 3.05 -4.56 -12.29
CA VAL A 86 3.35 -4.90 -10.90
C VAL A 86 2.48 -6.04 -10.42
N LYS A 87 3.06 -6.90 -9.58
CA LYS A 87 2.34 -7.90 -8.80
C LYS A 87 2.73 -7.77 -7.32
N ILE A 88 1.73 -7.55 -6.48
CA ILE A 88 1.89 -7.42 -5.03
C ILE A 88 1.15 -8.60 -4.38
N GLU A 89 1.83 -9.30 -3.48
CA GLU A 89 1.24 -10.37 -2.65
C GLU A 89 1.35 -9.97 -1.19
N LEU A 90 0.20 -9.74 -0.54
CA LEU A 90 0.11 -9.45 0.89
C LEU A 90 -0.36 -10.72 1.60
N LYS A 91 0.39 -11.15 2.61
CA LYS A 91 0.06 -12.33 3.42
C LYS A 91 -0.28 -11.89 4.84
N LEU A 92 -1.48 -12.17 5.30
CA LEU A 92 -1.87 -11.94 6.69
C LEU A 92 -1.32 -13.10 7.52
N SER A 93 -0.33 -12.83 8.37
CA SER A 93 0.36 -13.89 9.13
C SER A 93 -0.15 -14.06 10.57
N GLY A 94 -1.04 -13.18 11.03
CA GLY A 94 -1.48 -13.11 12.43
C GLY A 94 -0.44 -12.42 13.31
N ASP A 95 -0.85 -12.08 14.54
CA ASP A 95 0.08 -11.56 15.55
C ASP A 95 1.03 -12.70 15.98
N VAL A 96 2.32 -12.37 16.07
CA VAL A 96 3.38 -13.27 16.61
C VAL A 96 3.44 -13.12 18.11
#